data_AF-A0A3M1W186-F1
#
_entry.id   AF-A0A3M1W186-F1
#
_cell.length_a   1.000
_cell.length_b   1.000
_cell.length_c   1.000
_cell.angle_alpha   90.00
_cell.angle_beta   90.00
_cell.angle_gamma   90.00
#
_symmetry.space_group_name_H-M   'P 1'
#
loop_
_entity.id
_entity.type
_entity.pdbx_description
1 polymer ?
#
loop_
_entity_poly.entity_id
_entity_poly.type
_entity_poly.pdbx_seq_one_letter_code
_entity_poly.pdbx_strand_id
1 'polypeptide(L)'
;MTREARRRLIASLVRSEAIGTQAELVAALARRGVRASQASVSRDIRALGLVKIGGRYTVPRRPPAARDPLAERVEEALLSVEAAGPHLLVIRTPAGEA
;
A
#
# COMPACT_ATOMS: atom_id res chain seq x y z
N MET A 1 -1.59 -21.96 0.99
CA MET A 1 -2.25 -20.68 0.60
C MET A 1 -1.21 -19.75 -0.02
N THR A 2 -1.54 -19.06 -1.10
CA THR A 2 -0.65 -18.10 -1.76
C THR A 2 -0.51 -16.81 -0.95
N ARG A 3 0.56 -16.03 -1.19
CA ARG A 3 0.78 -14.73 -0.53
C ARG A 3 -0.35 -13.74 -0.81
N GLU A 4 -0.86 -13.73 -2.05
CA GLU A 4 -1.95 -12.83 -2.43
C GLU A 4 -3.28 -13.21 -1.77
N ALA A 5 -3.61 -14.51 -1.72
CA ALA A 5 -4.78 -14.98 -0.98
C ALA A 5 -4.69 -14.63 0.51
N ARG A 6 -3.49 -14.75 1.12
CA ARG A 6 -3.28 -14.31 2.52
C ARG A 6 -3.58 -12.83 2.71
N ARG A 7 -3.10 -11.98 1.80
CA ARG A 7 -3.29 -10.53 1.87
C ARG A 7 -4.76 -10.14 1.72
N ARG A 8 -5.50 -10.78 0.80
CA ARG A 8 -6.95 -10.59 0.68
C ARG A 8 -7.68 -10.98 1.96
N LEU A 9 -7.28 -12.10 2.58
CA LEU A 9 -7.83 -12.52 3.86
C LEU A 9 -7.48 -11.52 4.98
N ILE A 10 -6.23 -11.08 5.11
CA ILE A 10 -5.81 -10.05 6.08
C ILE A 10 -6.66 -8.78 5.93
N ALA A 11 -6.84 -8.28 4.70
CA ALA A 11 -7.65 -7.11 4.43
C ALA A 11 -9.12 -7.31 4.84
N SER A 12 -9.66 -8.52 4.68
CA SER A 12 -10.99 -8.88 5.18
C SER A 12 -11.04 -8.86 6.71
N LEU A 13 -10.07 -9.50 7.37
CA LEU A 13 -9.99 -9.59 8.83
C LEU A 13 -9.96 -8.22 9.51
N VAL A 14 -9.13 -7.29 9.03
CA VAL A 14 -9.03 -5.96 9.63
C VAL A 14 -10.25 -5.07 9.35
N ARG A 15 -11.13 -5.47 8.42
CA ARG A 15 -12.43 -4.82 8.20
C ARG A 15 -13.53 -5.38 9.09
N SER A 16 -13.48 -6.67 9.41
CA SER A 16 -14.54 -7.34 10.18
C SER A 16 -14.22 -7.49 11.67
N GLU A 17 -12.93 -7.48 12.05
CA GLU A 17 -12.46 -7.70 13.41
C GLU A 17 -11.61 -6.52 13.90
N ALA A 18 -11.71 -6.24 15.20
CA ALA A 18 -10.92 -5.25 15.89
C ALA A 18 -9.51 -5.76 16.20
N ILE A 19 -8.57 -5.60 15.26
CA ILE A 19 -7.20 -6.12 15.38
C ILE A 19 -6.23 -4.95 15.62
N GLY A 20 -5.66 -4.86 16.82
CA GLY A 20 -4.70 -3.84 17.22
C GLY A 20 -3.24 -4.26 17.11
N THR A 21 -2.95 -5.55 17.10
CA THR A 21 -1.56 -6.06 17.09
C THR A 21 -1.30 -7.08 15.99
N GLN A 22 -0.04 -7.22 15.60
CA GLN A 22 0.36 -8.24 14.64
C GLN A 22 0.15 -9.66 15.21
N ALA A 23 0.26 -9.82 16.53
CA ALA A 23 0.03 -11.09 17.21
C ALA A 23 -1.44 -11.52 17.12
N GLU A 24 -2.36 -10.58 17.33
CA GLU A 24 -3.80 -10.82 17.09
C GLU A 24 -4.07 -11.21 15.64
N LEU A 25 -3.40 -10.57 14.67
CA LEU A 25 -3.57 -10.91 13.26
C LEU A 25 -3.04 -12.31 12.93
N VAL A 26 -1.89 -12.70 13.50
CA VAL A 26 -1.36 -14.07 13.41
C VAL A 26 -2.36 -15.07 14.00
N ALA A 27 -2.91 -14.80 15.18
CA ALA A 27 -3.91 -15.65 15.82
C ALA A 27 -5.21 -15.75 14.98
N ALA A 28 -5.68 -14.64 14.43
CA ALA A 28 -6.87 -14.60 13.58
C ALA A 28 -6.71 -15.40 12.27
N LEU A 29 -5.50 -15.41 11.71
CA LEU A 29 -5.14 -16.24 10.56
C LEU A 29 -5.07 -17.73 10.96
N ALA A 30 -4.47 -18.04 12.11
CA ALA A 30 -4.37 -19.41 12.61
C ALA A 30 -5.75 -20.05 12.86
N ARG A 31 -6.71 -19.29 13.41
CA ARG A 31 -8.12 -19.71 13.57
C ARG A 31 -8.80 -20.11 12.26
N ARG A 32 -8.27 -19.65 11.12
CA ARG A 32 -8.76 -19.96 9.76
C ARG A 32 -7.88 -20.97 9.02
N GLY A 33 -7.03 -21.70 9.74
CA GLY A 33 -6.13 -22.70 9.17
C GLY A 33 -4.93 -22.11 8.41
N VAL A 34 -4.69 -20.80 8.54
CA VAL A 34 -3.57 -20.12 7.89
C VAL A 34 -2.39 -20.00 8.85
N ARG A 35 -1.31 -20.74 8.57
CA ARG A 35 -0.03 -20.55 9.24
C ARG A 35 0.70 -19.32 8.71
N ALA A 36 0.99 -18.37 9.57
CA ALA A 36 1.76 -17.17 9.28
C ALA A 36 2.61 -16.79 10.51
N SER A 37 3.82 -16.27 10.29
CA SER A 37 4.67 -15.72 11.35
C SER A 37 4.51 -14.21 11.46
N GLN A 38 4.95 -13.64 12.58
CA GLN A 38 5.09 -12.20 12.77
C GLN A 38 5.79 -11.50 11.58
N ALA A 39 6.94 -12.03 11.14
CA ALA A 39 7.70 -11.45 10.04
C ALA A 39 6.95 -11.49 8.69
N SER A 40 6.12 -12.52 8.46
CA SER A 40 5.29 -12.59 7.24
C SER A 40 4.11 -11.61 7.31
N VAL A 41 3.47 -11.50 8.48
CA VAL A 41 2.36 -10.57 8.73
C VAL A 41 2.84 -9.12 8.64
N SER A 42 3.98 -8.77 9.24
CA SER A 42 4.60 -7.44 9.14
C SER A 42 4.82 -7.01 7.69
N ARG A 43 5.36 -7.91 6.85
CA ARG A 43 5.54 -7.65 5.41
C ARG A 43 4.21 -7.51 4.66
N ASP A 44 3.19 -8.26 5.03
CA ASP A 44 1.88 -8.16 4.40
C ASP A 44 1.12 -6.89 4.82
N ILE A 45 1.21 -6.47 6.09
CA ILE A 45 0.72 -5.17 6.59
C ILE A 45 1.32 -4.02 5.78
N ARG A 46 2.66 -4.01 5.63
CA ARG A 46 3.36 -2.99 4.84
C ARG A 46 2.92 -3.00 3.38
N ALA A 47 2.86 -4.18 2.76
CA ALA A 47 2.48 -4.29 1.36
C ALA A 47 1.01 -3.95 1.07
N LEU A 48 0.13 -4.12 2.06
CA LEU A 48 -1.27 -3.70 2.00
C LEU A 48 -1.47 -2.22 2.35
N GLY A 49 -0.43 -1.54 2.83
CA GLY A 49 -0.52 -0.16 3.31
C GLY A 49 -1.48 0.00 4.49
N LEU A 50 -1.60 -1.01 5.36
CA LEU A 50 -2.49 -0.91 6.52
C LEU A 50 -1.99 0.17 7.48
N VAL A 51 -2.91 0.97 7.98
CA VAL A 51 -2.63 2.04 8.95
C VAL A 51 -3.32 1.72 10.27
N LYS A 52 -2.87 2.33 11.37
CA LYS A 52 -3.46 2.14 12.70
C LYS A 52 -4.31 3.37 13.05
N ILE A 53 -5.62 3.22 13.17
CA ILE A 53 -6.56 4.28 13.56
C ILE A 53 -7.29 3.82 14.81
N GLY A 54 -7.33 4.66 15.85
CA GLY A 54 -7.99 4.30 17.12
C GLY A 54 -7.44 3.00 17.75
N GLY A 55 -6.15 2.74 17.58
CA GLY A 55 -5.50 1.54 18.11
C GLY A 55 -5.71 0.25 17.30
N ARG A 56 -6.35 0.30 16.12
CA ARG A 56 -6.65 -0.87 15.29
C ARG A 56 -6.14 -0.72 13.86
N TYR A 57 -5.70 -1.82 13.25
CA TYR A 57 -5.37 -1.86 11.84
C TYR A 57 -6.61 -1.65 10.99
N THR A 58 -6.48 -0.84 9.96
CA THR A 58 -7.52 -0.61 8.96
C THR A 58 -6.90 -0.53 7.58
N VAL A 59 -7.67 -0.96 6.58
CA VAL A 59 -7.33 -0.68 5.18
C VAL A 59 -7.69 0.78 4.94
N PRO A 60 -6.73 1.67 4.66
CA PRO A 60 -7.08 3.03 4.31
C PRO A 60 -8.03 2.96 3.11
N ARG A 61 -9.22 3.54 3.25
CA ARG A 61 -10.07 3.80 2.09
C ARG A 61 -9.28 4.81 1.28
N ARG A 62 -8.51 4.33 0.30
CA ARG A 62 -8.07 5.19 -0.78
C ARG A 62 -9.39 5.72 -1.35
N PRO A 63 -9.72 7.02 -1.24
CA PRO A 63 -10.79 7.55 -2.07
C PRO A 63 -10.50 7.06 -3.50
N PRO A 64 -11.52 6.67 -4.30
CA PRO A 64 -11.30 6.24 -5.69
C PRO A 64 -10.37 7.27 -6.29
N ALA A 65 -9.14 6.85 -6.62
CA ALA A 65 -7.94 7.69 -6.56
C ALA A 65 -8.31 9.17 -6.64
N ALA A 66 -8.39 9.86 -5.49
CA ALA A 66 -8.15 11.29 -5.54
C ALA A 66 -6.72 11.34 -6.07
N ARG A 67 -6.60 11.45 -7.39
CA ARG A 67 -5.33 11.54 -8.06
C ARG A 67 -4.63 12.67 -7.33
N ASP A 68 -3.41 12.40 -6.89
CA ASP A 68 -2.64 13.42 -6.21
C ASP A 68 -2.62 14.63 -7.14
N PRO A 69 -3.14 15.80 -6.75
CA PRO A 69 -3.21 16.96 -7.64
C PRO A 69 -1.85 17.33 -8.22
N LEU A 70 -0.77 17.00 -7.49
CA LEU A 70 0.60 17.12 -7.98
C LEU A 70 0.90 16.09 -9.07
N ALA A 71 0.47 14.84 -8.90
CA ALA A 71 0.65 13.80 -9.91
C ALA A 71 -0.15 14.10 -11.19
N GLU A 72 -1.37 14.63 -11.08
CA GLU A 72 -2.14 15.10 -12.24
C GLU A 72 -1.42 16.23 -12.97
N ARG A 73 -0.95 17.23 -12.22
CA ARG A 73 -0.22 18.36 -12.80
C ARG A 73 1.07 17.90 -13.50
N VAL A 74 1.78 16.96 -12.90
CA VAL A 74 2.98 16.36 -13.49
C VAL A 74 2.63 15.57 -14.75
N GLU A 75 1.56 14.75 -14.76
CA GLU A 75 1.10 14.04 -15.95
C GLU A 75 0.73 15.00 -17.09
N GLU A 76 0.07 16.12 -16.79
CA GLU A 76 -0.35 17.13 -17.78
C GLU A 76 0.83 17.91 -18.36
N ALA A 77 1.83 18.24 -17.54
CA ALA A 77 2.98 19.03 -17.95
C ALA A 77 4.12 18.19 -18.57
N LEU A 78 4.03 16.86 -18.58
CA LEU A 78 5.13 16.00 -19.02
C LEU A 78 5.15 15.81 -20.54
N LEU A 79 6.19 16.33 -21.21
CA LEU A 79 6.43 16.09 -22.63
C LEU A 79 7.30 14.86 -22.87
N SER A 80 8.38 14.69 -22.09
CA SER A 80 9.23 13.49 -22.17
C SER A 80 10.04 13.27 -20.89
N VAL A 81 10.48 12.02 -20.70
CA VAL A 81 11.47 11.64 -19.69
C VAL A 81 12.56 10.84 -20.38
N GLU A 82 13.80 11.29 -20.25
CA GLU A 82 14.98 10.67 -20.85
C GLU A 82 16.01 10.37 -19.76
N ALA A 83 16.64 9.20 -19.81
CA ALA A 83 17.75 8.90 -18.91
C ALA A 83 19.03 9.60 -19.39
N ALA A 84 19.71 10.28 -18.47
CA ALA A 84 21.01 10.90 -18.69
C ALA A 84 22.08 10.17 -17.86
N GLY A 85 22.44 8.97 -18.31
CA GLY A 85 23.38 8.11 -17.60
C GLY A 85 22.71 7.37 -16.41
N PRO A 86 23.50 6.89 -15.44
CA PRO A 86 23.02 5.94 -14.44
C PRO A 86 22.21 6.58 -13.29
N HIS A 87 22.30 7.90 -13.13
CA HIS A 87 21.79 8.58 -11.93
C HIS A 87 20.99 9.86 -12.22
N LEU A 88 20.73 10.19 -13.49
CA LEU A 88 19.97 11.39 -13.85
C LEU A 88 18.83 11.04 -14.81
N LEU A 89 17.72 11.74 -14.61
CA LEU A 89 16.60 11.81 -15.53
C LEU A 89 16.45 13.27 -15.98
N VAL A 90 16.30 13.47 -17.27
CA VAL A 90 15.94 14.75 -17.88
C VAL A 90 14.45 14.70 -18.17
N ILE A 91 13.73 15.66 -17.60
CA ILE A 91 12.29 15.82 -17.79
C ILE A 91 12.08 17.04 -18.67
N ARG A 92 11.26 16.92 -19.71
CA ARG A 92 10.85 18.05 -20.55
C ARG A 92 9.41 18.42 -20.26
N THR A 93 9.15 19.71 -20.09
CA THR A 93 7.83 20.29 -19.87
C THR A 93 7.60 21.47 -20.83
N PRO A 94 6.36 21.95 -21.02
CA PRO A 94 6.10 23.19 -21.75
C PRO A 94 6.80 24.40 -21.12
N ALA A 95 6.92 25.48 -21.89
CA ALA A 95 7.53 26.71 -21.39
C ALA A 95 6.77 27.26 -20.17
N GLY A 96 7.47 27.45 -19.05
CA GLY A 96 6.91 27.97 -17.81
C GLY A 96 6.34 26.92 -16.85
N GLU A 97 6.47 25.62 -17.16
CA GLU A 97 5.94 24.49 -16.37
C GLU A 97 7.06 23.63 -15.75
N ALA A 98 8.24 24.22 -15.47
CA ALA A 98 9.41 23.54 -14.89
C ALA A 98 9.62 23.89 -13.41
#